data_AF-A0A959I429-F1
#
_entry.id   AF-A0A959I429-F1
#
_cell.length_a   1.000
_cell.length_b   1.000
_cell.length_c   1.000
_cell.angle_alpha   90.00
_cell.angle_beta   90.00
_cell.angle_gamma   90.00
#
_symmetry.space_group_name_H-M   'P 1'
#
loop_
_entity.id
_entity.type
_entity.pdbx_description
1 polymer ?
#
loop_
_entity_poly.entity_id
_entity_poly.type
_entity_poly.pdbx_seq_one_letter_code
_entity_poly.pdbx_strand_id
1 'polypeptide(L)'
;EFYFETDGTLVNFGDDQSSQNVAIDDLPVIILDYLEANFPDIPIQAAEIDWEFGMSFFEVELADGTELYFSEDGTFLCNDDDDDDGDDGDDGDDDGDDDDDDDGDGDGDDDISNNTQDLIYDYIQANYSNAQVDDIDRERLCDGTQTFEVELENENFKLYFDIDGNFLFSASRIDEQDLPQAVTDAISSEYPGYQIHSNRIKELLFEDGSKQYEIELEQSGNDDDEIKVIFSENGSILCSED
;
A
#
# COMPACT_ATOMS: atom_id res chain seq x y z
N GLU A 1 23.62 7.50 9.66
CA GLU A 1 23.83 7.22 8.23
C GLU A 1 24.47 8.41 7.51
N PHE A 2 24.93 8.29 6.25
CA PHE A 2 25.42 9.43 5.46
C PHE A 2 24.51 9.65 4.26
N TYR A 3 23.89 10.83 4.21
CA TYR A 3 23.01 11.20 3.10
C TYR A 3 23.72 12.18 2.16
N PHE A 4 23.59 11.94 0.86
CA PHE A 4 24.20 12.76 -0.18
C PHE A 4 23.16 13.17 -1.22
N GLU A 5 23.25 14.39 -1.72
CA GLU A 5 22.54 14.83 -2.92
C GLU A 5 23.07 14.09 -4.16
N THR A 6 22.30 14.12 -5.25
CA THR A 6 22.68 13.52 -6.55
C THR A 6 23.95 14.12 -7.15
N ASP A 7 24.36 15.32 -6.73
CA ASP A 7 25.62 15.96 -7.13
C ASP A 7 26.83 15.54 -6.26
N GLY A 8 26.60 14.70 -5.24
CA GLY A 8 27.60 14.19 -4.31
C GLY A 8 27.87 15.09 -3.10
N THR A 9 27.07 16.14 -2.89
CA THR A 9 27.13 16.98 -1.69
C THR A 9 26.64 16.19 -0.48
N LEU A 10 27.43 16.16 0.60
CA LEU A 10 27.03 15.53 1.86
C LEU A 10 25.94 16.40 2.52
N VAL A 11 24.74 15.84 2.64
CA VAL A 11 23.56 16.48 3.23
C VAL A 11 23.53 16.25 4.74
N ASN A 12 23.85 15.04 5.20
CA ASN A 12 23.75 14.70 6.62
C ASN A 12 24.86 13.71 7.05
N PHE A 13 25.39 13.96 8.26
CA PHE A 13 26.32 13.10 8.98
C PHE A 13 25.60 12.66 10.27
N GLY A 14 25.13 11.41 10.29
CA GLY A 14 24.21 10.94 11.32
C GLY A 14 24.68 11.11 12.77
N ASP A 15 23.77 11.64 13.56
CA ASP A 15 23.42 11.23 14.92
C ASP A 15 21.88 11.22 14.94
N ASP A 16 21.25 10.33 15.72
CA ASP A 16 19.80 10.05 15.78
C ASP A 16 18.92 11.29 16.03
N GLN A 17 18.76 12.15 15.04
CA GLN A 17 17.75 13.20 14.95
C GLN A 17 17.11 12.97 13.59
N SER A 18 15.92 12.35 13.60
CA SER A 18 15.12 12.11 12.40
C SER A 18 14.80 13.42 11.69
N SER A 19 14.75 14.54 12.42
CA SER A 19 14.43 15.85 11.88
C SER A 19 15.53 16.91 12.00
N GLN A 20 15.47 17.92 11.13
CA GLN A 20 16.27 19.14 11.17
C GLN A 20 15.38 20.37 11.03
N ASN A 21 15.50 21.30 11.96
CA ASN A 21 14.83 22.59 11.88
C ASN A 21 15.20 23.37 10.60
N VAL A 22 14.17 23.89 9.93
CA VAL A 22 14.24 24.74 8.74
C VAL A 22 13.77 26.14 9.09
N ALA A 23 14.45 27.17 8.57
CA ALA A 23 13.94 28.52 8.70
C ALA A 23 12.71 28.70 7.82
N ILE A 24 11.65 29.33 8.34
CA ILE A 24 10.38 29.52 7.59
C ILE A 24 10.60 30.23 6.24
N ASP A 25 11.57 31.16 6.17
CA ASP A 25 11.93 31.86 4.93
C ASP A 25 12.63 30.96 3.89
N ASP A 26 13.10 29.78 4.29
CA ASP A 26 13.75 28.78 3.42
C ASP A 26 12.76 27.71 2.91
N LEU A 27 11.50 27.72 3.37
CA LEU A 27 10.47 26.82 2.84
C LEU A 27 10.18 27.10 1.36
N PRO A 28 9.91 26.06 0.55
CA PRO A 28 9.41 26.22 -0.81
C PRO A 28 8.20 27.16 -0.86
N VAL A 29 8.20 28.08 -1.82
CA VAL A 29 7.10 29.05 -2.00
C VAL A 29 5.75 28.37 -2.18
N ILE A 30 5.73 27.16 -2.76
CA ILE A 30 4.52 26.36 -2.94
C ILE A 30 3.88 25.99 -1.59
N ILE A 31 4.68 25.66 -0.57
CA ILE A 31 4.20 25.39 0.79
C ILE A 31 3.62 26.67 1.40
N LEU A 32 4.33 27.80 1.28
CA LEU A 32 3.86 29.09 1.80
C LEU A 32 2.52 29.52 1.14
N ASP A 33 2.40 29.33 -0.18
CA ASP A 33 1.17 29.61 -0.92
C ASP A 33 0.01 28.70 -0.47
N TYR A 34 0.30 27.41 -0.19
CA TYR A 34 -0.68 26.47 0.35
C TYR A 34 -1.17 26.89 1.74
N LEU A 35 -0.26 27.28 2.63
CA LEU A 35 -0.59 27.73 3.98
C LEU A 35 -1.38 29.04 3.97
N GLU A 36 -1.03 30.01 3.11
CA GLU A 36 -1.81 31.25 2.97
C GLU A 36 -3.22 30.97 2.41
N ALA A 37 -3.37 29.99 1.52
CA ALA A 37 -4.66 29.64 0.93
C ALA A 37 -5.58 28.88 1.91
N ASN A 38 -5.03 27.95 2.70
CA ASN A 38 -5.80 27.02 3.52
C ASN A 38 -5.83 27.39 5.01
N PHE A 39 -4.76 28.01 5.53
CA PHE A 39 -4.58 28.38 6.94
C PHE A 39 -4.21 29.88 7.11
N PRO A 40 -4.94 30.83 6.48
CA PRO A 40 -4.51 32.24 6.37
C PRO A 40 -4.37 33.00 7.69
N ASP A 41 -5.08 32.56 8.74
CA ASP A 41 -5.13 33.23 10.05
C ASP A 41 -4.31 32.51 11.13
N ILE A 42 -3.60 31.43 10.76
CA ILE A 42 -2.85 30.60 11.68
C ILE A 42 -1.35 30.76 11.36
N PRO A 43 -0.55 31.33 12.27
CA PRO A 43 0.86 31.53 12.01
C PRO A 43 1.61 30.19 12.07
N ILE A 44 2.66 30.07 11.25
CA ILE A 44 3.61 28.96 11.31
C ILE A 44 4.39 29.07 12.62
N GLN A 45 4.40 27.99 13.40
CA GLN A 45 5.12 27.89 14.66
C GLN A 45 6.53 27.36 14.44
N ALA A 46 6.66 26.25 13.71
CA ALA A 46 7.93 25.61 13.38
C ALA A 46 7.89 24.98 11.99
N ALA A 47 9.07 24.72 11.44
CA ALA A 47 9.21 23.89 10.26
C ALA A 47 10.48 23.06 10.39
N GLU A 48 10.39 21.79 10.03
CA GLU A 48 11.49 20.86 10.07
C GLU A 48 11.55 20.09 8.75
N ILE A 49 12.74 19.65 8.36
CA ILE A 49 12.90 18.56 7.39
C ILE A 49 13.01 17.30 8.22
N ASP A 50 12.02 16.43 8.10
CA ASP A 50 12.10 15.08 8.66
C ASP A 50 12.62 14.12 7.59
N TRP A 51 13.45 13.17 8.01
CA TRP A 51 13.96 12.10 7.17
C TRP A 51 13.39 10.77 7.61
N GLU A 52 12.31 10.37 6.96
CA GLU A 52 11.65 9.09 7.21
C GLU A 52 11.69 8.22 5.94
N PHE A 53 11.90 6.92 6.13
CA PHE A 53 11.98 5.90 5.06
C PHE A 53 13.05 6.15 3.95
N GLY A 54 13.92 7.15 4.10
CA GLY A 54 14.92 7.57 3.09
C GLY A 54 14.50 8.75 2.20
N MET A 55 13.46 9.50 2.58
CA MET A 55 12.93 10.71 1.94
C MET A 55 13.16 11.87 2.89
N SER A 56 13.12 13.08 2.35
CA SER A 56 12.98 14.28 3.17
C SER A 56 11.58 14.84 2.98
N PHE A 57 10.87 15.03 4.09
CA PHE A 57 9.59 15.71 4.12
C PHE A 57 9.75 17.04 4.82
N PHE A 58 9.04 18.07 4.38
CA PHE A 58 8.84 19.24 5.21
C PHE A 58 7.68 18.98 6.16
N GLU A 59 7.96 18.97 7.43
CA GLU A 59 6.96 19.04 8.50
C GLU A 59 6.77 20.52 8.87
N VAL A 60 5.52 21.00 8.87
CA VAL A 60 5.18 22.37 9.26
C VAL A 60 4.16 22.34 10.38
N GLU A 61 4.59 22.74 11.58
CA GLU A 61 3.75 22.93 12.75
C GLU A 61 3.14 24.34 12.73
N LEU A 62 1.81 24.43 12.83
CA LEU A 62 1.06 25.67 12.99
C LEU A 62 0.82 26.00 14.47
N ALA A 63 0.57 27.27 14.79
CA ALA A 63 0.47 27.73 16.18
C ALA A 63 -0.77 27.25 16.95
N ASP A 64 -1.72 26.58 16.29
CA ASP A 64 -2.83 25.88 16.93
C ASP A 64 -2.56 24.39 17.18
N GLY A 65 -1.38 23.89 16.78
CA GLY A 65 -0.94 22.51 16.99
C GLY A 65 -1.11 21.60 15.77
N THR A 66 -1.67 22.10 14.66
CA THR A 66 -1.78 21.31 13.43
C THR A 66 -0.40 21.11 12.80
N GLU A 67 -0.04 19.86 12.54
CA GLU A 67 1.18 19.45 11.85
C GLU A 67 0.86 19.04 10.41
N LEU A 68 1.62 19.58 9.44
CA LEU A 68 1.38 19.39 8.00
C LEU A 68 2.64 18.86 7.33
N TYR A 69 2.51 17.78 6.59
CA TYR A 69 3.62 17.14 5.89
C TYR A 69 3.57 17.45 4.39
N PHE A 70 4.72 17.82 3.84
CA PHE A 70 4.90 18.12 2.42
C PHE A 70 6.11 17.35 1.87
N SER A 71 6.05 16.98 0.61
CA SER A 71 7.20 16.41 -0.12
C SER A 71 8.30 17.46 -0.34
N GLU A 72 9.50 17.02 -0.76
CA GLU A 72 10.64 17.89 -1.07
C GLU A 72 10.31 18.99 -2.11
N ASP A 73 9.41 18.73 -3.06
CA ASP A 73 8.97 19.71 -4.06
C ASP A 73 7.86 20.66 -3.56
N GLY A 74 7.39 20.47 -2.32
CA GLY A 74 6.41 21.32 -1.64
C GLY A 74 4.95 20.93 -1.88
N THR A 75 4.69 19.74 -2.41
CA THR A 75 3.34 19.19 -2.54
C THR A 75 2.82 18.73 -1.18
N PHE A 76 1.57 19.08 -0.85
CA PHE A 76 0.95 18.66 0.40
C PHE A 76 0.66 17.14 0.40
N LEU A 77 1.04 16.45 1.48
CA LEU A 77 0.87 15.01 1.66
C LEU A 77 -0.29 14.71 2.62
N CYS A 78 -0.17 15.13 3.89
CA CYS A 78 -1.13 14.84 4.96
C CYS A 78 -1.03 15.85 6.11
N ASN A 79 -1.98 15.80 7.05
CA ASN A 79 -1.93 16.51 8.33
C ASN A 79 -2.11 15.51 9.48
N ASP A 80 -1.46 15.74 10.63
CA ASP A 80 -1.47 14.84 11.79
C ASP A 80 -2.75 14.95 12.65
N ASP A 81 -3.81 15.59 12.13
CA ASP A 81 -5.09 15.74 12.85
C ASP A 81 -5.99 14.48 12.75
N ASP A 82 -5.41 13.28 12.57
CA ASP A 82 -6.13 12.05 12.88
C ASP A 82 -6.17 11.90 14.41
N ASP A 83 -7.09 12.67 15.02
CA ASP A 83 -7.73 12.37 16.29
C ASP A 83 -8.40 10.97 16.18
N ASP A 84 -7.63 9.88 16.23
CA ASP A 84 -8.09 8.64 16.83
C ASP A 84 -7.54 8.59 18.26
N ASP A 85 -8.25 9.31 19.14
CA ASP A 85 -8.26 9.09 20.58
C ASP A 85 -8.73 7.65 20.88
N GLY A 86 -7.86 6.68 20.62
CA GLY A 86 -7.92 5.32 21.16
C GLY A 86 -7.42 5.30 22.59
N ASP A 87 -8.12 6.01 23.48
CA ASP A 87 -7.87 6.06 24.92
C ASP A 87 -7.59 4.67 25.51
N ASP A 88 -6.39 4.58 26.09
CA ASP A 88 -5.87 3.49 26.90
C ASP A 88 -6.88 3.02 27.94
N GLY A 89 -7.45 1.85 27.70
CA GLY A 89 -8.20 1.08 28.67
C GLY A 89 -7.41 -0.12 29.19
N ASP A 90 -6.17 0.08 29.65
CA ASP A 90 -5.51 -0.88 30.54
C ASP A 90 -6.25 -0.91 31.88
N ASP A 91 -6.84 -2.05 32.21
CA ASP A 91 -6.99 -2.52 33.59
C ASP A 91 -7.47 -4.00 33.59
N GLY A 92 -6.49 -4.91 33.66
CA GLY A 92 -6.53 -5.94 34.71
C GLY A 92 -6.84 -7.38 34.29
N ASP A 93 -5.76 -8.18 34.30
CA ASP A 93 -5.62 -9.51 34.92
C ASP A 93 -6.68 -10.59 34.61
N ASP A 94 -6.25 -11.70 34.01
CA ASP A 94 -6.06 -12.99 34.74
C ASP A 94 -5.66 -14.11 33.76
N ASP A 95 -4.39 -14.50 33.85
CA ASP A 95 -3.82 -15.86 33.83
C ASP A 95 -4.40 -16.94 32.89
N GLY A 96 -3.53 -17.45 32.02
CA GLY A 96 -3.66 -18.82 31.51
C GLY A 96 -2.69 -19.20 30.41
N ASP A 97 -1.49 -19.63 30.82
CA ASP A 97 -0.56 -20.54 30.13
C ASP A 97 -1.09 -21.19 28.85
N ASP A 98 -0.35 -21.09 27.75
CA ASP A 98 0.28 -22.28 27.15
C ASP A 98 1.41 -21.88 26.19
N ASP A 99 2.55 -22.48 26.47
CA ASP A 99 3.85 -22.32 25.83
C ASP A 99 3.85 -22.75 24.34
N ASP A 100 4.64 -22.00 23.57
CA ASP A 100 5.58 -22.43 22.50
C ASP A 100 5.09 -23.40 21.40
N ASP A 101 4.97 -22.89 20.18
CA ASP A 101 5.77 -23.32 19.00
C ASP A 101 5.14 -22.76 17.71
N ASP A 102 5.62 -21.61 17.21
CA ASP A 102 5.95 -21.50 15.78
C ASP A 102 7.01 -20.40 15.53
N ASP A 103 8.22 -20.87 15.25
CA ASP A 103 9.34 -20.09 14.74
C ASP A 103 9.06 -19.74 13.27
N GLY A 104 8.90 -18.45 12.96
CA GLY A 104 8.66 -17.97 11.60
C GLY A 104 8.95 -16.48 11.39
N ASP A 105 10.13 -16.04 11.82
CA ASP A 105 10.86 -14.82 11.41
C ASP A 105 10.20 -13.97 10.32
N GLY A 106 9.77 -12.76 10.69
CA GLY A 106 9.26 -11.80 9.71
C GLY A 106 8.83 -10.41 10.20
N ASP A 107 9.17 -9.95 11.40
CA ASP A 107 9.16 -8.51 11.73
C ASP A 107 10.29 -7.79 10.97
N GLY A 108 10.34 -7.98 9.66
CA GLY A 108 11.21 -7.26 8.76
C GLY A 108 10.39 -6.12 8.23
N ASP A 109 10.53 -4.96 8.88
CA ASP A 109 10.13 -3.64 8.40
C ASP A 109 9.76 -3.66 6.91
N ASP A 110 8.47 -3.43 6.65
CA ASP A 110 7.82 -3.37 5.35
C ASP A 110 8.30 -2.16 4.51
N ASP A 111 9.62 -1.90 4.50
CA ASP A 111 10.26 -0.77 3.85
C ASP A 111 10.07 -0.88 2.33
N ILE A 112 8.95 -0.37 1.84
CA ILE A 112 8.84 0.11 0.48
C ILE A 112 9.90 1.19 0.29
N SER A 113 10.73 1.07 -0.73
CA SER A 113 11.69 2.14 -1.02
C SER A 113 10.90 3.39 -1.38
N ASN A 114 11.31 4.52 -0.85
CA ASN A 114 10.62 5.78 -1.12
C ASN A 114 10.45 6.14 -2.58
N ASN A 115 11.46 5.88 -3.42
CA ASN A 115 11.32 6.08 -4.87
C ASN A 115 10.22 5.19 -5.47
N THR A 116 10.00 3.99 -4.92
CA THR A 116 8.91 3.10 -5.35
C THR A 116 7.57 3.66 -4.88
N GLN A 117 7.51 4.12 -3.63
CA GLN A 117 6.31 4.70 -3.04
C GLN A 117 5.86 5.95 -3.81
N ASP A 118 6.79 6.85 -4.14
CA ASP A 118 6.54 8.04 -4.97
C ASP A 118 5.92 7.67 -6.32
N LEU A 119 6.48 6.65 -7.00
CA LEU A 119 5.97 6.20 -8.30
C LEU A 119 4.54 5.62 -8.19
N ILE A 120 4.23 4.93 -7.10
CA ILE A 120 2.89 4.41 -6.81
C ILE A 120 1.92 5.58 -6.59
N TYR A 121 2.26 6.55 -5.73
CA TYR A 121 1.43 7.73 -5.47
C TYR A 121 1.22 8.58 -6.73
N ASP A 122 2.27 8.81 -7.53
CA ASP A 122 2.19 9.51 -8.81
C ASP A 122 1.21 8.84 -9.76
N TYR A 123 1.30 7.51 -9.88
CA TYR A 123 0.37 6.73 -10.69
C TYR A 123 -1.07 6.87 -10.19
N ILE A 124 -1.28 6.78 -8.88
CA ILE A 124 -2.62 6.88 -8.28
C ILE A 124 -3.20 8.27 -8.50
N GLN A 125 -2.45 9.33 -8.25
CA GLN A 125 -2.90 10.71 -8.45
C GLN A 125 -3.24 11.00 -9.92
N ALA A 126 -2.45 10.46 -10.85
CA ALA A 126 -2.65 10.64 -12.28
C ALA A 126 -3.91 9.91 -12.82
N ASN A 127 -4.27 8.76 -12.25
CA ASN A 127 -5.33 7.89 -12.77
C ASN A 127 -6.62 7.93 -11.94
N TYR A 128 -6.53 8.21 -10.64
CA TYR A 128 -7.60 8.17 -9.66
C TYR A 128 -7.65 9.50 -8.89
N SER A 129 -8.19 10.54 -9.53
CA SER A 129 -8.23 11.88 -8.95
C SER A 129 -8.98 11.91 -7.61
N ASN A 130 -8.32 12.36 -6.55
CA ASN A 130 -8.79 12.40 -5.16
C ASN A 130 -8.91 11.03 -4.47
N ALA A 131 -8.32 9.96 -5.02
CA ALA A 131 -8.18 8.73 -4.26
C ALA A 131 -7.14 8.94 -3.13
N GLN A 132 -7.45 8.38 -1.96
CA GLN A 132 -6.53 8.29 -0.84
C GLN A 132 -6.06 6.84 -0.75
N VAL A 133 -4.79 6.64 -0.40
CA VAL A 133 -4.26 5.29 -0.15
C VAL A 133 -4.60 4.93 1.29
N ASP A 134 -5.24 3.78 1.45
CA ASP A 134 -5.58 3.20 2.76
C ASP A 134 -4.43 2.34 3.27
N ASP A 135 -3.90 1.45 2.42
CA ASP A 135 -2.82 0.54 2.80
C ASP A 135 -1.93 0.14 1.60
N ILE A 136 -0.67 -0.22 1.90
CA ILE A 136 0.29 -0.78 0.95
C ILE A 136 0.97 -2.00 1.56
N ASP A 137 0.60 -3.19 1.06
CA ASP A 137 1.15 -4.46 1.51
C ASP A 137 2.13 -5.05 0.50
N ARG A 138 3.15 -5.76 0.98
CA ARG A 138 3.94 -6.66 0.13
C ARG A 138 3.17 -7.96 -0.08
N GLU A 139 2.92 -8.31 -1.33
CA GLU A 139 2.27 -9.56 -1.71
C GLU A 139 3.18 -10.38 -2.64
N ARG A 140 3.02 -11.70 -2.58
CA ARG A 140 3.62 -12.66 -3.51
C ARG A 140 2.55 -13.15 -4.47
N LEU A 141 2.71 -12.88 -5.76
CA LEU A 141 1.90 -13.49 -6.80
C LEU A 141 2.14 -15.01 -6.85
N CYS A 142 1.19 -15.75 -7.40
CA CYS A 142 1.23 -17.20 -7.53
C CYS A 142 2.53 -17.76 -8.18
N ASP A 143 3.19 -17.00 -9.07
CA ASP A 143 4.46 -17.43 -9.68
C ASP A 143 5.71 -17.13 -8.83
N GLY A 144 5.52 -16.63 -7.61
CA GLY A 144 6.56 -16.23 -6.67
C GLY A 144 7.03 -14.78 -6.82
N THR A 145 6.51 -14.03 -7.80
CA THR A 145 6.87 -12.62 -8.01
C THR A 145 6.44 -11.77 -6.81
N GLN A 146 7.34 -10.92 -6.31
CA GLN A 146 7.03 -9.95 -5.26
C GLN A 146 6.38 -8.71 -5.88
N THR A 147 5.34 -8.21 -5.24
CA THR A 147 4.55 -7.05 -5.65
C THR A 147 4.15 -6.21 -4.46
N PHE A 148 3.72 -4.98 -4.70
CA PHE A 148 2.96 -4.19 -3.74
C PHE A 148 1.48 -4.24 -4.09
N GLU A 149 0.64 -4.65 -3.15
CA GLU A 149 -0.82 -4.53 -3.18
C GLU A 149 -1.20 -3.20 -2.52
N VAL A 150 -1.96 -2.37 -3.21
CA VAL A 150 -2.37 -1.04 -2.73
C VAL A 150 -3.88 -1.00 -2.63
N GLU A 151 -4.39 -0.70 -1.44
CA GLU A 151 -5.79 -0.44 -1.16
C GLU A 151 -6.04 1.08 -1.21
N LEU A 152 -7.10 1.47 -1.91
CA LEU A 152 -7.53 2.87 -1.98
C LEU A 152 -8.79 3.05 -1.15
N GLU A 153 -8.86 4.14 -0.40
CA GLU A 153 -10.06 4.51 0.32
C GLU A 153 -11.26 4.60 -0.62
N ASN A 154 -12.38 4.01 -0.20
CA ASN A 154 -13.67 4.04 -0.90
C ASN A 154 -13.71 3.36 -2.29
N GLU A 155 -12.64 2.68 -2.71
CA GLU A 155 -12.64 1.85 -3.91
C GLU A 155 -12.87 0.37 -3.56
N ASN A 156 -13.44 -0.39 -4.50
CA ASN A 156 -13.76 -1.81 -4.30
C ASN A 156 -12.80 -2.76 -5.04
N PHE A 157 -11.64 -2.22 -5.44
CA PHE A 157 -10.57 -2.94 -6.11
C PHE A 157 -9.25 -2.57 -5.46
N LYS A 158 -8.27 -3.46 -5.62
CA LYS A 158 -6.89 -3.21 -5.21
C LYS A 158 -6.00 -3.03 -6.43
N LEU A 159 -4.92 -2.28 -6.29
CA LEU A 159 -3.93 -2.07 -7.35
C LEU A 159 -2.67 -2.87 -7.04
N TYR A 160 -2.04 -3.46 -8.05
CA TYR A 160 -0.80 -4.19 -7.88
C TYR A 160 0.32 -3.54 -8.68
N PHE A 161 1.46 -3.37 -8.03
CA PHE A 161 2.67 -2.79 -8.59
C PHE A 161 3.84 -3.77 -8.44
N ASP A 162 4.82 -3.71 -9.34
CA ASP A 162 6.08 -4.41 -9.12
C ASP A 162 6.92 -3.72 -8.03
N ILE A 163 8.02 -4.37 -7.63
CA ILE A 163 8.94 -3.84 -6.61
C ILE A 163 9.64 -2.53 -7.01
N ASP A 164 9.55 -2.12 -8.28
CA ASP A 164 10.10 -0.87 -8.81
C ASP A 164 9.02 0.23 -8.92
N GLY A 165 7.77 -0.05 -8.51
CA GLY A 165 6.64 0.90 -8.52
C GLY A 165 5.89 0.99 -9.83
N ASN A 166 6.11 0.08 -10.79
CA ASN A 166 5.37 0.07 -12.04
C ASN A 166 4.03 -0.66 -11.87
N PHE A 167 2.95 -0.05 -12.34
CA PHE A 167 1.62 -0.67 -12.32
C PHE A 167 1.59 -1.97 -13.14
N LEU A 168 1.00 -3.02 -12.56
CA LEU A 168 0.82 -4.32 -13.20
C LEU A 168 -0.64 -4.55 -13.61
N PHE A 169 -1.55 -4.51 -12.64
CA PHE A 169 -2.98 -4.74 -12.84
C PHE A 169 -3.80 -4.26 -11.64
N SER A 170 -5.11 -4.08 -11.84
CA SER A 170 -6.08 -3.95 -10.74
C SER A 170 -6.78 -5.27 -10.50
N ALA A 171 -7.06 -5.63 -9.24
CA ALA A 171 -7.86 -6.80 -8.90
C ALA A 171 -9.21 -6.38 -8.32
N SER A 172 -10.30 -6.85 -8.93
CA SER A 172 -11.67 -6.62 -8.46
C SER A 172 -12.33 -7.93 -8.13
N ARG A 173 -13.06 -7.98 -7.01
CA ARG A 173 -13.91 -9.12 -6.69
C ARG A 173 -15.09 -9.21 -7.65
N ILE A 174 -15.35 -10.40 -8.18
CA ILE A 174 -16.46 -10.66 -9.10
C ILE A 174 -17.31 -11.85 -8.64
N ASP A 175 -18.50 -12.00 -9.22
CA ASP A 175 -19.35 -13.16 -9.01
C ASP A 175 -19.03 -14.28 -10.01
N GLU A 176 -19.31 -15.53 -9.64
CA GLU A 176 -19.09 -16.71 -10.51
C GLU A 176 -19.80 -16.59 -11.87
N GLN A 177 -20.95 -15.92 -11.90
CA GLN A 177 -21.73 -15.70 -13.13
C GLN A 177 -21.04 -14.80 -14.16
N ASP A 178 -20.06 -14.00 -13.71
CA ASP A 178 -19.31 -13.07 -14.56
C ASP A 178 -18.04 -13.72 -15.14
N LEU A 179 -17.71 -14.94 -14.70
CA LEU A 179 -16.58 -15.70 -15.27
C LEU A 179 -16.84 -16.06 -16.74
N PRO A 180 -15.81 -16.00 -17.60
CA PRO A 180 -15.91 -16.55 -18.94
C PRO A 180 -16.25 -18.04 -18.91
N GLN A 181 -17.13 -18.47 -19.81
CA GLN A 181 -17.52 -19.89 -19.92
C GLN A 181 -16.30 -20.80 -20.13
N ALA A 182 -15.26 -20.32 -20.81
CA ALA A 182 -14.04 -21.10 -21.02
C ALA A 182 -13.30 -21.40 -19.71
N VAL A 183 -13.36 -20.51 -18.71
CA VAL A 183 -12.76 -20.70 -17.39
C VAL A 183 -13.55 -21.75 -16.60
N THR A 184 -14.87 -21.66 -16.57
CA THR A 184 -15.71 -22.66 -15.86
C THR A 184 -15.66 -24.04 -16.52
N ASP A 185 -15.54 -24.11 -17.85
CA ASP A 185 -15.29 -25.34 -18.60
C ASP A 185 -13.92 -25.95 -18.24
N ALA A 186 -12.87 -25.11 -18.11
CA ALA A 186 -11.54 -25.54 -17.73
C ALA A 186 -11.50 -26.08 -16.29
N ILE A 187 -12.12 -25.40 -15.34
CA ILE A 187 -12.22 -25.88 -13.94
C ILE A 187 -12.89 -27.26 -13.89
N SER A 188 -14.01 -27.42 -14.60
CA SER A 188 -14.74 -28.70 -14.66
C SER A 188 -13.92 -29.85 -15.26
N SER A 189 -12.99 -29.54 -16.18
CA SER A 189 -12.13 -30.52 -16.86
C SER A 189 -10.91 -30.89 -16.01
N GLU A 190 -10.20 -29.89 -15.50
CA GLU A 190 -8.87 -30.05 -14.91
C GLU A 190 -8.92 -30.29 -13.39
N TYR A 191 -9.97 -29.80 -12.71
CA TYR A 191 -10.15 -29.93 -11.26
C TYR A 191 -11.44 -30.71 -10.90
N PRO A 192 -11.58 -31.98 -11.35
CA PRO A 192 -12.80 -32.75 -11.09
C PRO A 192 -12.97 -33.04 -9.60
N GLY A 193 -14.09 -32.57 -9.03
CA GLY A 193 -14.39 -32.73 -7.61
C GLY A 193 -14.14 -31.46 -6.79
N TYR A 194 -13.52 -30.44 -7.37
CA TYR A 194 -13.44 -29.12 -6.77
C TYR A 194 -14.68 -28.28 -7.09
N GLN A 195 -14.97 -27.32 -6.21
CA GLN A 195 -16.01 -26.31 -6.37
C GLN A 195 -15.39 -24.92 -6.28
N ILE A 196 -16.04 -23.94 -6.92
CA ILE A 196 -15.61 -22.55 -6.83
C ILE A 196 -16.09 -22.01 -5.49
N HIS A 197 -15.18 -21.49 -4.68
CA HIS A 197 -15.58 -20.76 -3.48
C HIS A 197 -16.10 -19.38 -3.92
N SER A 198 -17.43 -19.24 -4.06
CA SER A 198 -18.09 -18.10 -4.74
C SER A 198 -17.71 -16.69 -4.27
N ASN A 199 -17.14 -16.53 -3.07
CA ASN A 199 -16.60 -15.27 -2.56
C ASN A 199 -15.05 -15.23 -2.59
N ARG A 200 -14.39 -15.94 -3.49
CA ARG A 200 -12.92 -15.92 -3.63
C ARG A 200 -12.54 -15.92 -5.11
N ILE A 201 -13.18 -15.00 -5.84
CA ILE A 201 -12.98 -14.81 -7.28
C ILE A 201 -12.54 -13.36 -7.50
N LYS A 202 -11.36 -13.17 -8.10
CA LYS A 202 -10.85 -11.86 -8.50
C LYS A 202 -10.64 -11.82 -10.01
N GLU A 203 -11.14 -10.76 -10.66
CA GLU A 203 -10.76 -10.38 -12.01
C GLU A 203 -9.53 -9.45 -11.94
N LEU A 204 -8.45 -9.84 -12.61
CA LEU A 204 -7.23 -9.06 -12.75
C LEU A 204 -7.27 -8.37 -14.11
N LEU A 205 -7.26 -7.04 -14.11
CA LEU A 205 -7.28 -6.20 -15.33
C LEU A 205 -5.92 -5.53 -15.52
N PHE A 206 -5.23 -5.92 -16.60
CA PHE A 206 -3.91 -5.40 -16.96
C PHE A 206 -4.03 -4.11 -17.79
N GLU A 207 -2.94 -3.34 -17.85
CA GLU A 207 -2.88 -2.07 -18.59
C GLU A 207 -3.24 -2.22 -20.08
N ASP A 208 -2.88 -3.34 -20.72
CA ASP A 208 -3.21 -3.62 -22.12
C ASP A 208 -4.68 -4.03 -22.35
N GLY A 209 -5.47 -4.08 -21.28
CA GLY A 209 -6.88 -4.49 -21.27
C GLY A 209 -7.09 -6.00 -21.26
N SER A 210 -6.03 -6.80 -21.20
CA SER A 210 -6.14 -8.24 -21.00
C SER A 210 -6.62 -8.55 -19.58
N LYS A 211 -7.26 -9.71 -19.44
CA LYS A 211 -7.86 -10.16 -18.19
C LYS A 211 -7.37 -11.54 -17.77
N GLN A 212 -7.19 -11.70 -16.47
CA GLN A 212 -6.98 -12.98 -15.82
C GLN A 212 -7.95 -13.13 -14.64
N TYR A 213 -8.08 -14.36 -14.14
CA TYR A 213 -9.03 -14.72 -13.09
C TYR A 213 -8.32 -15.56 -12.04
N GLU A 214 -8.14 -14.99 -10.85
CA GLU A 214 -7.68 -15.73 -9.66
C GLU A 214 -8.91 -16.32 -8.97
N ILE A 215 -8.89 -17.63 -8.74
CA ILE A 215 -10.01 -18.40 -8.22
C ILE A 215 -9.49 -19.38 -7.18
N GLU A 216 -10.01 -19.31 -5.96
CA GLU A 216 -9.82 -20.36 -4.96
C GLU A 216 -10.85 -21.47 -5.19
N LEU A 217 -10.35 -22.69 -5.30
CA LEU A 217 -11.10 -23.91 -5.53
C LEU A 217 -11.04 -24.78 -4.27
N GLU A 218 -12.20 -25.19 -3.76
CA GLU A 218 -12.31 -26.06 -2.59
C GLU A 218 -12.62 -27.50 -3.01
N GLN A 219 -12.00 -28.49 -2.38
CA GLN A 219 -12.36 -29.88 -2.65
C GLN A 219 -13.73 -30.21 -2.05
N SER A 220 -14.62 -30.83 -2.84
CA SER A 220 -15.98 -31.14 -2.37
C SER A 220 -16.01 -31.96 -1.08
N GLY A 221 -16.47 -31.35 0.01
CA GLY A 221 -16.58 -31.97 1.32
C GLY A 221 -15.28 -32.02 2.13
N ASN A 222 -14.28 -31.25 1.72
CA ASN A 222 -13.12 -30.90 2.53
C ASN A 222 -12.78 -29.41 2.37
N ASP A 223 -13.20 -28.62 3.36
CA ASP A 223 -13.00 -27.16 3.35
C ASP A 223 -11.56 -26.78 3.75
N ASP A 224 -10.73 -27.76 4.15
CA ASP A 224 -9.31 -27.55 4.50
C ASP A 224 -8.38 -27.69 3.28
N ASP A 225 -8.87 -28.21 2.14
CA ASP A 225 -8.10 -28.38 0.90
C ASP A 225 -8.55 -27.31 -0.12
N GLU A 226 -7.92 -26.14 -0.08
CA GLU A 226 -8.11 -25.04 -1.04
C GLU A 226 -6.94 -24.96 -2.02
N ILE A 227 -7.21 -24.68 -3.28
CA ILE A 227 -6.18 -24.43 -4.30
C ILE A 227 -6.48 -23.09 -4.97
N LYS A 228 -5.50 -22.18 -4.98
CA LYS A 228 -5.58 -20.93 -5.72
C LYS A 228 -5.10 -21.15 -7.15
N VAL A 229 -5.93 -20.81 -8.14
CA VAL A 229 -5.59 -21.01 -9.56
C VAL A 229 -5.83 -19.72 -10.34
N ILE A 230 -4.86 -19.36 -11.18
CA ILE A 230 -4.98 -18.23 -12.10
C ILE A 230 -5.27 -18.74 -13.50
N PHE A 231 -6.37 -18.29 -14.08
CA PHE A 231 -6.78 -18.57 -15.45
C PHE A 231 -6.65 -17.34 -16.33
N SER A 232 -6.27 -17.54 -17.58
CA SER A 232 -6.52 -16.55 -18.63
C SER A 232 -7.99 -16.53 -19.05
N GLU A 233 -8.44 -15.47 -19.74
CA GLU A 233 -9.81 -15.34 -20.25
C GLU A 233 -10.28 -16.51 -21.15
N ASN A 234 -9.34 -17.24 -21.78
CA ASN A 234 -9.65 -18.40 -22.62
C ASN A 234 -9.68 -19.74 -21.87
N GLY A 235 -9.54 -19.74 -20.55
CA GLY A 235 -9.55 -20.94 -19.71
C GLY A 235 -8.20 -21.65 -19.59
N SER A 236 -7.11 -21.14 -20.17
CA SER A 236 -5.78 -21.71 -19.93
C SER A 236 -5.33 -21.41 -18.50
N ILE A 237 -4.85 -22.43 -17.79
CA ILE A 237 -4.21 -22.29 -16.47
C ILE A 237 -2.85 -21.62 -16.66
N LEU A 238 -2.65 -20.51 -15.95
CA LEU A 238 -1.41 -19.74 -15.94
C LEU A 238 -0.55 -20.08 -14.71
N CYS A 239 -1.21 -20.29 -13.57
CA CYS A 239 -0.55 -20.63 -12.30
C CYS A 239 -1.51 -21.38 -11.36
N SER A 240 -0.96 -22.17 -10.44
CA SER A 240 -1.70 -22.85 -9.37
C SER A 240 -0.83 -23.01 -8.11
N GLU A 241 -1.41 -22.78 -6.95
CA GLU A 241 -0.79 -22.92 -5.62
C GLU A 241 -1.73 -23.70 -4.69
N ASP A 242 -1.18 -24.70 -3.99
CA ASP A 242 -1.84 -25.53 -2.97
C ASP A 242 -1.52 -25.00 -1.56
#